data_AF-A0A952AE14-F1
#
_entry.id   AF-A0A952AE14-F1
#
_cell.length_a   1.000
_cell.length_b   1.000
_cell.length_c   1.000
_cell.angle_alpha   90.00
_cell.angle_beta   90.00
_cell.angle_gamma   90.00
#
_symmetry.space_group_name_H-M   'P 1'
#
loop_
_entity.id
_entity.type
_entity.pdbx_description
1 polymer ?
#
loop_
_entity_poly.entity_id
_entity_poly.type
_entity_poly.pdbx_seq_one_letter_code
_entity_poly.pdbx_strand_id
1 'polypeptide(L)'
;MVEANLTATRDGPPRAREADEPRDSVVVRFGADQPLRLDAGVSLAPFQIAYKTYGRLNEARTNAVLICHALTGDQHVASTHPVTGKPGWWDIMVGPGRPIDTERYFVICSNVVGGCMGSSGPSSTNPQTGKPWGLEFPVITIRDMVRAQAMLLDHLGIERLFTVVGGSMGGMQVLEWAATFPHRVFSALPVACATRHSAQNIAFHEVGRQAVMADPEWRGGRYLVEGTNPRRGLAVARMGAHITYLSDAALHRKFGRRFQDRDNPTFSFDADFEVESYLRHQGISFVERFDANSYLYLTRAMDYF
;
A
#
# COMPACT_ATOMS: atom_id res chain seq x y z
N MET A 1 39.84 -14.37 19.97
CA MET A 1 39.60 -13.14 20.76
C MET A 1 39.73 -11.94 19.84
N VAL A 2 38.63 -11.49 19.26
CA VAL A 2 38.47 -10.12 18.77
C VAL A 2 37.00 -9.78 19.01
N GLU A 3 36.75 -8.99 20.04
CA GLU A 3 35.43 -8.42 20.36
C GLU A 3 35.05 -7.42 19.27
N ALA A 4 33.90 -7.62 18.64
CA ALA A 4 33.29 -6.62 17.78
C ALA A 4 32.32 -5.79 18.62
N ASN A 5 32.67 -4.52 18.80
CA ASN A 5 31.93 -3.50 19.53
C ASN A 5 30.47 -3.40 19.07
N LEU A 6 29.55 -3.75 19.97
CA LEU A 6 28.17 -3.30 19.99
C LEU A 6 28.14 -1.82 20.37
N THR A 7 28.03 -0.94 19.36
CA THR A 7 27.53 0.42 19.58
C THR A 7 26.14 0.51 18.96
N ALA A 8 25.15 0.43 19.84
CA ALA A 8 23.75 0.64 19.52
C ALA A 8 23.54 2.10 19.09
N THR A 9 23.23 2.32 17.81
CA THR A 9 22.69 3.58 17.32
C THR A 9 21.21 3.69 17.71
N ARG A 10 20.87 4.82 18.35
CA ARG A 10 19.56 5.24 18.84
C ARG A 10 18.56 5.63 17.72
N ASP A 11 18.51 4.86 16.64
CA ASP A 11 17.48 5.03 15.60
C ASP A 11 16.61 3.77 15.59
N GLY A 12 15.30 3.93 15.81
CA GLY A 12 14.35 2.85 15.61
C GLY A 12 14.46 2.27 14.20
N PRO A 13 13.95 1.04 13.96
CA PRO A 13 14.05 0.43 12.63
C PRO A 13 13.46 1.38 11.58
N PRO A 14 14.15 1.60 10.44
CA PRO A 14 13.86 2.67 9.47
C PRO A 14 12.41 2.74 8.94
N ARG A 15 11.58 1.70 9.18
CA ARG A 15 10.17 1.63 8.79
C ARG A 15 9.22 2.43 9.67
N ALA A 16 9.43 2.45 10.99
CA ALA A 16 8.52 3.19 11.89
C ALA A 16 8.55 4.70 11.55
N ARG A 17 9.72 5.19 11.18
CA ARG A 17 9.91 6.57 10.72
C ARG A 17 9.10 6.89 9.46
N GLU A 18 9.02 6.00 8.48
CA GLU A 18 8.28 6.26 7.24
C GLU A 18 6.76 6.35 7.44
N ALA A 19 6.22 5.78 8.52
CA ALA A 19 4.79 5.87 8.82
C ALA A 19 4.36 7.26 9.31
N ASP A 20 5.22 7.95 10.07
CA ASP A 20 4.92 9.26 10.67
C ASP A 20 5.62 10.42 9.95
N GLU A 21 6.84 10.19 9.46
CA GLU A 21 7.73 11.15 8.81
C GLU A 21 8.31 10.57 7.51
N PRO A 22 7.47 10.39 6.46
CA PRO A 22 7.91 9.79 5.21
C PRO A 22 8.97 10.64 4.52
N ARG A 23 10.03 9.99 4.04
CA ARG A 23 11.05 10.68 3.24
C ARG A 23 10.51 10.94 1.83
N ASP A 24 11.01 12.00 1.20
CA ASP A 24 10.70 12.34 -0.20
C ASP A 24 9.19 12.40 -0.53
N SER A 25 8.37 12.81 0.45
CA SER A 25 6.92 12.90 0.34
C SER A 25 6.41 14.19 0.95
N VAL A 26 5.35 14.75 0.38
CA VAL A 26 4.63 15.86 1.00
C VAL A 26 3.59 15.28 1.95
N VAL A 27 3.43 15.88 3.12
CA VAL A 27 2.45 15.46 4.12
C VAL A 27 1.51 16.61 4.41
N VAL A 28 0.21 16.37 4.23
CA VAL A 28 -0.83 17.23 4.79
C VAL A 28 -1.33 16.63 6.10
N ARG A 29 -1.54 17.46 7.11
CA ARG A 29 -2.03 17.05 8.44
C ARG A 29 -3.37 17.72 8.70
N PHE A 30 -4.35 16.93 9.10
CA PHE A 30 -5.69 17.37 9.46
C PHE A 30 -5.85 17.28 10.98
N GLY A 31 -6.25 18.40 11.59
CA GLY A 31 -6.41 18.54 13.03
C GLY A 31 -7.69 17.91 13.57
N ALA A 32 -7.92 18.09 14.87
CA ALA A 32 -9.13 17.62 15.56
C ALA A 32 -10.43 18.29 15.04
N ASP A 33 -10.30 19.47 14.45
CA ASP A 33 -11.36 20.27 13.82
C ASP A 33 -11.72 19.79 12.40
N GLN A 34 -10.87 18.95 11.79
CA GLN A 34 -11.06 18.40 10.45
C GLN A 34 -11.01 16.86 10.47
N PRO A 35 -11.92 16.19 11.22
CA PRO A 35 -11.87 14.74 11.35
C PRO A 35 -12.27 14.02 10.07
N LEU A 36 -11.58 12.93 9.75
CA LEU A 36 -12.07 11.98 8.76
C LEU A 36 -13.18 11.14 9.40
N ARG A 37 -14.42 11.37 8.97
CA ARG A 37 -15.55 10.50 9.34
C ARG A 37 -15.35 9.16 8.66
N LEU A 38 -15.48 8.05 9.40
CA LEU A 38 -15.33 6.70 8.88
C LEU A 38 -16.69 6.01 8.77
N ASP A 39 -16.82 5.06 7.85
CA ASP A 39 -18.07 4.30 7.67
C ASP A 39 -18.40 3.43 8.90
N ALA A 40 -17.38 3.08 9.68
CA ALA A 40 -17.53 2.39 10.97
C ALA A 40 -18.20 3.24 12.07
N GLY A 41 -18.64 4.48 11.77
CA GLY A 41 -19.35 5.35 12.71
C GLY A 41 -18.45 6.12 13.68
N VAL A 42 -17.12 5.95 13.56
CA VAL A 42 -16.12 6.68 14.35
C VAL A 42 -15.43 7.76 13.51
N SER A 43 -14.57 8.56 14.14
CA SER A 43 -13.81 9.61 13.47
C SER A 43 -12.33 9.45 13.75
N LEU A 44 -11.52 9.56 12.70
CA LEU A 44 -10.06 9.53 12.80
C LEU A 44 -9.54 10.97 12.81
N ALA A 45 -8.99 11.40 13.95
CA ALA A 45 -8.35 12.70 14.11
C ALA A 45 -7.37 12.71 15.31
N PRO A 46 -6.29 13.52 15.25
CA PRO A 46 -5.70 14.06 14.02
C PRO A 46 -5.22 12.92 13.10
N PHE A 47 -5.09 13.21 11.81
CA PHE A 47 -4.54 12.26 10.84
C PHE A 47 -3.75 12.97 9.75
N GLN A 48 -2.97 12.22 8.99
CA GLN A 48 -2.14 12.75 7.93
C GLN A 48 -2.28 11.94 6.64
N ILE A 49 -2.05 12.61 5.52
CA ILE A 49 -1.99 12.01 4.19
C ILE A 49 -0.64 12.35 3.58
N ALA A 50 0.14 11.32 3.24
CA ALA A 50 1.34 11.46 2.45
C ALA A 50 1.01 11.35 0.96
N TYR A 51 1.59 12.24 0.16
CA TYR A 51 1.37 12.27 -1.29
C TYR A 51 2.60 12.79 -2.03
N LYS A 52 2.62 12.52 -3.34
CA LYS A 52 3.53 13.16 -4.30
C LYS A 52 2.74 13.75 -5.45
N THR A 53 3.36 14.73 -6.09
CA THR A 53 2.84 15.34 -7.31
C THR A 53 3.89 15.29 -8.42
N TYR A 54 3.43 15.27 -9.67
CA TYR A 54 4.28 15.27 -10.86
C TYR A 54 3.67 16.19 -11.91
N GLY A 55 4.51 16.94 -12.63
CA GLY A 55 4.04 17.97 -13.57
C GLY A 55 3.59 19.27 -12.87
N ARG A 56 2.85 20.12 -13.59
CA ARG A 56 2.44 21.45 -13.11
C ARG A 56 0.94 21.66 -13.24
N LEU A 57 0.31 22.10 -12.15
CA LEU A 57 -1.09 22.51 -12.15
C LEU A 57 -1.25 23.80 -12.96
N ASN A 58 -2.18 23.82 -13.91
CA ASN A 58 -2.47 25.01 -14.70
C ASN A 58 -3.27 26.05 -13.88
N GLU A 59 -3.31 27.30 -14.33
CA GLU A 59 -3.96 28.41 -13.60
C GLU A 59 -5.45 28.15 -13.34
N ALA A 60 -6.14 27.53 -14.32
CA ALA A 60 -7.54 27.16 -14.21
C ALA A 60 -7.80 25.91 -13.34
N ARG A 61 -6.74 25.21 -12.90
CA ARG A 61 -6.76 23.95 -12.13
C ARG A 61 -7.56 22.81 -12.77
N THR A 62 -7.57 22.76 -14.10
CA THR A 62 -8.37 21.81 -14.89
C THR A 62 -7.59 20.59 -15.39
N ASN A 63 -6.27 20.51 -15.14
CA ASN A 63 -5.41 19.42 -15.63
C ASN A 63 -4.98 18.43 -14.54
N ALA A 64 -5.67 18.40 -13.40
CA ALA A 64 -5.34 17.51 -12.29
C ALA A 64 -5.74 16.05 -12.55
N VAL A 65 -4.81 15.11 -12.35
CA VAL A 65 -4.99 13.67 -12.50
C VAL A 65 -4.70 12.98 -11.18
N LEU A 66 -5.69 12.31 -10.59
CA LEU A 66 -5.50 11.52 -9.38
C LEU A 66 -5.19 10.07 -9.74
N ILE A 67 -4.07 9.55 -9.25
CA ILE A 67 -3.70 8.14 -9.33
C ILE A 67 -4.00 7.46 -7.99
N CYS A 68 -4.85 6.45 -8.02
CA CYS A 68 -5.15 5.59 -6.88
C CYS A 68 -4.29 4.32 -6.97
N HIS A 69 -3.40 4.11 -6.00
CA HIS A 69 -2.52 2.94 -6.00
C HIS A 69 -3.25 1.63 -5.62
N ALA A 70 -2.70 0.49 -6.04
CA ALA A 70 -3.18 -0.85 -5.68
C ALA A 70 -2.81 -1.25 -4.24
N LEU A 71 -3.22 -2.44 -3.78
CA LEU A 71 -3.09 -2.90 -2.38
C LEU A 71 -1.72 -2.62 -1.72
N THR A 72 -0.64 -2.86 -2.46
CA THR A 72 0.74 -2.75 -1.93
C THR A 72 1.57 -1.64 -2.60
N GLY A 73 0.88 -0.71 -3.25
CA GLY A 73 1.47 0.52 -3.79
C GLY A 73 1.51 1.64 -2.74
N ASP A 74 1.99 2.80 -3.17
CA ASP A 74 2.20 3.99 -2.35
C ASP A 74 2.22 5.25 -3.25
N GLN A 75 2.58 6.42 -2.71
CA GLN A 75 2.64 7.69 -3.43
C GLN A 75 3.77 7.80 -4.47
N HIS A 76 4.77 6.91 -4.47
CA HIS A 76 5.93 6.99 -5.36
C HIS A 76 5.64 6.33 -6.72
N VAL A 77 4.80 6.97 -7.53
CA VAL A 77 4.36 6.45 -8.83
C VAL A 77 5.45 6.48 -9.89
N ALA A 78 6.23 7.58 -9.95
CA ALA A 78 7.23 7.82 -10.99
C ALA A 78 8.56 8.37 -10.45
N SER A 79 8.75 8.36 -9.13
CA SER A 79 9.99 8.76 -8.46
C SER A 79 10.68 7.57 -7.84
N THR A 80 12.01 7.63 -7.70
CA THR A 80 12.78 6.64 -6.93
C THR A 80 12.20 6.48 -5.53
N HIS A 81 11.92 5.25 -5.13
CA HIS A 81 11.29 4.95 -3.85
C HIS A 81 12.33 5.06 -2.71
N PRO A 82 12.09 5.85 -1.64
CA PRO A 82 13.11 6.18 -0.63
C PRO A 82 13.55 4.98 0.23
N VAL A 83 12.67 4.00 0.44
CA VAL A 83 12.99 2.77 1.20
C VAL A 83 13.65 1.69 0.33
N THR A 84 13.19 1.50 -0.91
CA THR A 84 13.62 0.36 -1.74
C THR A 84 14.68 0.69 -2.77
N GLY A 85 14.88 1.98 -3.09
CA GLY A 85 15.78 2.46 -4.15
C GLY A 85 15.30 2.12 -5.57
N LYS A 86 14.13 1.51 -5.73
CA LYS A 86 13.58 1.12 -7.05
C LYS A 86 12.91 2.31 -7.75
N PRO A 87 12.77 2.29 -9.08
CA PRO A 87 11.90 3.21 -9.81
C PRO A 87 10.46 3.19 -9.29
N GLY A 88 9.70 4.24 -9.59
CA GLY A 88 8.30 4.33 -9.22
C GLY A 88 7.47 3.19 -9.79
N TRP A 89 6.42 2.78 -9.08
CA TRP A 89 5.67 1.56 -9.41
C TRP A 89 4.90 1.62 -10.74
N TRP A 90 4.79 2.81 -11.37
CA TRP A 90 4.17 3.01 -12.68
C TRP A 90 4.95 3.98 -13.59
N ASP A 91 6.28 4.00 -13.48
CA ASP A 91 7.19 4.88 -14.24
C ASP A 91 7.06 4.74 -15.77
N ILE A 92 6.65 3.58 -16.26
CA ILE A 92 6.35 3.35 -17.69
C ILE A 92 5.10 4.11 -18.17
N MET A 93 4.18 4.45 -17.26
CA MET A 93 2.91 5.14 -17.58
C MET A 93 2.96 6.63 -17.27
N VAL A 94 3.76 7.06 -16.29
CA VAL A 94 3.75 8.44 -15.77
C VAL A 94 5.12 9.09 -15.99
N GLY A 95 5.13 10.23 -16.68
CA GLY A 95 6.34 11.03 -16.93
C GLY A 95 6.26 11.82 -18.24
N PRO A 96 7.31 12.56 -18.62
CA PRO A 96 7.32 13.35 -19.85
C PRO A 96 7.11 12.48 -21.09
N GLY A 97 6.10 12.80 -21.90
CA GLY A 97 5.75 12.06 -23.11
C GLY A 97 5.22 10.63 -22.89
N ARG A 98 4.97 10.24 -21.63
CA ARG A 98 4.34 8.95 -21.28
C ARG A 98 2.81 9.03 -21.44
N PRO A 99 2.07 7.90 -21.42
CA PRO A 99 0.60 7.92 -21.53
C PRO A 99 -0.10 8.87 -20.56
N ILE A 100 0.38 8.95 -19.31
CA ILE A 100 0.01 9.99 -18.35
C ILE A 100 1.14 11.03 -18.36
N ASP A 101 1.02 11.97 -19.29
CA ASP A 101 2.07 12.93 -19.62
C ASP A 101 2.16 14.07 -18.61
N THR A 102 3.27 14.13 -17.86
CA THR A 102 3.50 15.16 -16.85
C THR A 102 3.86 16.53 -17.43
N GLU A 103 4.11 16.63 -18.73
CA GLU A 103 4.22 17.94 -19.42
C GLU A 103 2.84 18.59 -19.64
N ARG A 104 1.78 17.80 -19.57
CA ARG A 104 0.40 18.24 -19.83
C ARG A 104 -0.47 18.22 -18.58
N TYR A 105 -0.26 17.26 -17.70
CA TYR A 105 -1.11 17.00 -16.55
C TYR A 105 -0.37 17.21 -15.23
N PHE A 106 -1.14 17.60 -14.21
CA PHE A 106 -0.69 17.64 -12.82
C PHE A 106 -1.14 16.36 -12.12
N VAL A 107 -0.22 15.41 -12.00
CA VAL A 107 -0.49 14.10 -11.41
C VAL A 107 -0.36 14.18 -9.90
N ILE A 108 -1.31 13.59 -9.18
CA ILE A 108 -1.33 13.48 -7.71
C ILE A 108 -1.45 11.99 -7.39
N CYS A 109 -0.63 11.50 -6.46
CA CYS A 109 -0.83 10.19 -5.85
C CYS A 109 -0.63 10.28 -4.36
N SER A 110 -1.65 9.91 -3.59
CA SER A 110 -1.59 9.81 -2.13
C SER A 110 -1.45 8.36 -1.71
N ASN A 111 -0.66 8.06 -0.69
CA ASN A 111 -0.80 6.80 0.01
C ASN A 111 -2.15 6.79 0.75
N VAL A 112 -2.84 5.66 0.74
CA VAL A 112 -4.16 5.53 1.39
C VAL A 112 -4.05 5.60 2.91
N VAL A 113 -5.10 6.14 3.56
CA VAL A 113 -5.31 5.94 4.99
C VAL A 113 -5.40 4.43 5.27
N GLY A 114 -4.79 3.97 6.36
CA GLY A 114 -4.57 2.55 6.67
C GLY A 114 -3.37 1.92 5.97
N GLY A 115 -2.66 2.66 5.11
CA GLY A 115 -1.36 2.26 4.56
C GLY A 115 -0.22 2.41 5.56
N CYS A 116 1.02 2.21 5.08
CA CYS A 116 2.23 2.24 5.92
C CYS A 116 3.38 3.09 5.37
N MET A 117 3.13 3.91 4.35
CA MET A 117 4.08 4.84 3.74
C MET A 117 3.60 6.28 3.94
N GLY A 118 3.57 6.74 5.20
CA GLY A 118 3.38 8.14 5.56
C GLY A 118 1.94 8.64 5.75
N SER A 119 0.92 7.99 5.19
CA SER A 119 -0.48 8.28 5.54
C SER A 119 -0.86 7.51 6.81
N SER A 120 -1.71 8.10 7.65
CA SER A 120 -2.07 7.49 8.95
C SER A 120 -2.61 6.08 8.78
N GLY A 121 -1.98 5.14 9.48
CA GLY A 121 -2.36 3.73 9.51
C GLY A 121 -1.95 3.02 10.80
N PRO A 122 -2.08 1.69 10.87
CA PRO A 122 -1.78 0.91 12.07
C PRO A 122 -0.34 1.07 12.60
N SER A 123 0.62 1.38 11.73
CA SER A 123 2.02 1.60 12.11
C SER A 123 2.33 3.04 12.54
N SER A 124 1.41 3.99 12.30
CA SER A 124 1.57 5.38 12.72
C SER A 124 1.40 5.53 14.23
N THR A 125 1.99 6.59 14.78
CA THR A 125 1.85 6.91 16.21
C THR A 125 0.42 7.36 16.54
N ASN A 126 -0.19 6.71 17.53
CA ASN A 126 -1.45 7.13 18.12
C ASN A 126 -1.20 8.37 19.00
N PRO A 127 -1.80 9.53 18.68
CA PRO A 127 -1.57 10.78 19.42
C PRO A 127 -2.09 10.72 20.87
N GLN A 128 -3.01 9.81 21.19
CA GLN A 128 -3.55 9.65 22.55
C GLN A 128 -2.60 8.86 23.46
N THR A 129 -1.83 7.93 22.91
CA THR A 129 -1.01 6.99 23.70
C THR A 129 0.50 7.19 23.50
N GLY A 130 0.91 7.89 22.44
CA GLY A 130 2.31 8.02 22.04
C GLY A 130 2.95 6.73 21.53
N LYS A 131 2.15 5.69 21.26
CA LYS A 131 2.58 4.38 20.75
C LYS A 131 1.96 4.10 19.38
N PRO A 132 2.51 3.19 18.57
CA PRO A 132 1.86 2.77 17.32
C PRO A 132 0.42 2.33 17.56
N TRP A 133 -0.50 2.67 16.64
CA TRP A 133 -1.91 2.30 16.75
C TRP A 133 -2.15 0.78 16.87
N GLY A 134 -1.41 -0.04 16.13
CA GLY A 134 -1.65 -1.47 16.06
C GLY A 134 -3.10 -1.77 15.66
N LEU A 135 -3.77 -2.67 16.40
CA LEU A 135 -5.18 -3.00 16.17
C LEU A 135 -6.17 -2.01 16.80
N GLU A 136 -5.69 -0.98 17.51
CA GLU A 136 -6.55 0.12 17.97
C GLU A 136 -6.90 1.10 16.83
N PHE A 137 -6.20 1.00 15.68
CA PHE A 137 -6.57 1.78 14.50
C PHE A 137 -8.01 1.44 14.09
N PRO A 138 -8.86 2.42 13.75
CA PRO A 138 -10.23 2.11 13.35
C PRO A 138 -10.25 1.34 12.03
N VAL A 139 -11.19 0.40 11.90
CA VAL A 139 -11.44 -0.28 10.63
C VAL A 139 -11.88 0.75 9.59
N ILE A 140 -11.37 0.62 8.37
CA ILE A 140 -11.61 1.55 7.26
C ILE A 140 -12.21 0.83 6.04
N THR A 141 -12.84 1.60 5.16
CA THR A 141 -13.39 1.16 3.87
C THR A 141 -12.70 1.86 2.69
N ILE A 142 -12.94 1.39 1.47
CA ILE A 142 -12.51 2.10 0.26
C ILE A 142 -13.11 3.53 0.19
N ARG A 143 -14.35 3.70 0.66
CA ARG A 143 -15.00 5.02 0.75
C ARG A 143 -14.30 5.95 1.72
N ASP A 144 -13.78 5.44 2.83
CA ASP A 144 -12.97 6.22 3.77
C ASP A 144 -11.69 6.74 3.10
N MET A 145 -11.01 5.89 2.31
CA MET A 145 -9.83 6.29 1.54
C MET A 145 -10.16 7.39 0.53
N VAL A 146 -11.28 7.26 -0.18
CA VAL A 146 -11.75 8.26 -1.16
C VAL A 146 -12.16 9.57 -0.49
N ARG A 147 -12.79 9.54 0.69
CA ARG A 147 -13.06 10.75 1.49
C ARG A 147 -11.78 11.45 1.91
N ALA A 148 -10.76 10.70 2.35
CA ALA A 148 -9.46 11.27 2.69
C ALA A 148 -8.81 11.93 1.45
N GLN A 149 -8.87 11.29 0.29
CA GLN A 149 -8.39 11.87 -0.97
C GLN A 149 -9.15 13.14 -1.34
N ALA A 150 -10.47 13.19 -1.14
CA ALA A 150 -11.26 14.41 -1.36
C ALA A 150 -10.81 15.57 -0.45
N MET A 151 -10.55 15.29 0.83
CA MET A 151 -9.98 16.28 1.75
C MET A 151 -8.60 16.78 1.29
N LEU A 152 -7.76 15.90 0.74
CA LEU A 152 -6.50 16.30 0.11
C LEU A 152 -6.72 17.23 -1.09
N LEU A 153 -7.68 16.92 -1.98
CA LEU A 153 -7.98 17.78 -3.12
C LEU A 153 -8.49 19.15 -2.68
N ASP A 154 -9.30 19.21 -1.63
CA ASP A 154 -9.78 20.48 -1.03
C ASP A 154 -8.60 21.31 -0.50
N HIS A 155 -7.66 20.67 0.19
CA HIS A 155 -6.42 21.31 0.65
C HIS A 155 -5.58 21.87 -0.52
N LEU A 156 -5.51 21.13 -1.63
CA LEU A 156 -4.82 21.56 -2.85
C LEU A 156 -5.63 22.61 -3.65
N GLY A 157 -6.88 22.87 -3.26
CA GLY A 157 -7.83 23.74 -3.95
C GLY A 157 -8.18 23.24 -5.36
N ILE A 158 -8.33 21.92 -5.52
CA ILE A 158 -8.72 21.28 -6.78
C ILE A 158 -10.17 20.83 -6.64
N GLU A 159 -11.07 21.60 -7.23
CA GLU A 159 -12.51 21.31 -7.16
C GLU A 159 -12.88 20.07 -8.00
N ARG A 160 -12.33 19.97 -9.22
CA ARG A 160 -12.64 18.91 -10.18
C ARG A 160 -11.36 18.32 -10.78
N LEU A 161 -11.26 16.99 -10.76
CA LEU A 161 -10.23 16.23 -11.45
C LEU A 161 -10.53 16.14 -12.95
N PHE A 162 -9.50 16.28 -13.77
CA PHE A 162 -9.56 15.89 -15.18
C PHE A 162 -9.81 14.38 -15.31
N THR A 163 -9.03 13.57 -14.59
CA THR A 163 -9.29 12.14 -14.51
C THR A 163 -8.85 11.57 -13.17
N VAL A 164 -9.54 10.51 -12.74
CA VAL A 164 -9.07 9.60 -11.69
C VAL A 164 -8.77 8.24 -12.33
N VAL A 165 -7.66 7.62 -11.97
CA VAL A 165 -7.19 6.36 -12.57
C VAL A 165 -6.58 5.44 -11.51
N GLY A 166 -6.79 4.15 -11.64
CA GLY A 166 -6.28 3.18 -10.67
C GLY A 166 -6.55 1.74 -11.07
N GLY A 167 -5.62 0.86 -10.72
CA GLY A 167 -5.70 -0.58 -10.97
C GLY A 167 -5.98 -1.38 -9.70
N SER A 168 -6.67 -2.51 -9.79
CA SER A 168 -6.92 -3.40 -8.63
C SER A 168 -7.65 -2.66 -7.50
N MET A 169 -7.12 -2.61 -6.27
CA MET A 169 -7.66 -1.77 -5.18
C MET A 169 -7.77 -0.29 -5.58
N GLY A 170 -6.86 0.21 -6.42
CA GLY A 170 -6.93 1.56 -6.98
C GLY A 170 -8.14 1.74 -7.89
N GLY A 171 -8.53 0.71 -8.62
CA GLY A 171 -9.74 0.72 -9.45
C GLY A 171 -11.02 0.75 -8.62
N MET A 172 -11.03 0.09 -7.45
CA MET A 172 -12.14 0.23 -6.49
C MET A 172 -12.29 1.66 -6.00
N GLN A 173 -11.17 2.33 -5.67
CA GLN A 173 -11.18 3.75 -5.30
C GLN A 173 -11.69 4.63 -6.46
N VAL A 174 -11.33 4.34 -7.71
CA VAL A 174 -11.85 5.04 -8.90
C VAL A 174 -13.37 4.89 -9.03
N LEU A 175 -13.88 3.67 -8.86
CA LEU A 175 -15.33 3.40 -8.91
C LEU A 175 -16.06 4.16 -7.80
N GLU A 176 -15.50 4.17 -6.59
CA GLU A 176 -16.04 4.90 -5.45
C GLU A 176 -15.99 6.42 -5.66
N TRP A 177 -14.94 6.96 -6.28
CA TRP A 177 -14.87 8.36 -6.70
C TRP A 177 -16.02 8.73 -7.63
N ALA A 178 -16.26 7.91 -8.66
CA ALA A 178 -17.32 8.13 -9.63
C ALA A 178 -18.72 8.02 -9.00
N ALA A 179 -18.90 7.17 -7.99
CA ALA A 179 -20.17 6.99 -7.30
C ALA A 179 -20.46 8.10 -6.27
N THR A 180 -19.48 8.47 -5.46
CA THR A 180 -19.66 9.36 -4.29
C THR A 180 -19.41 10.83 -4.64
N PHE A 181 -18.54 11.12 -5.60
CA PHE A 181 -18.22 12.49 -6.02
C PHE A 181 -18.32 12.69 -7.54
N PRO A 182 -19.46 12.34 -8.19
CA PRO A 182 -19.59 12.36 -9.65
C PRO A 182 -19.34 13.75 -10.27
N HIS A 183 -19.65 14.82 -9.56
CA HIS A 183 -19.42 16.20 -10.03
C HIS A 183 -17.96 16.63 -9.97
N ARG A 184 -17.12 15.96 -9.18
CA ARG A 184 -15.70 16.27 -8.99
C ARG A 184 -14.78 15.51 -9.94
N VAL A 185 -15.33 14.69 -10.84
CA VAL A 185 -14.55 13.87 -11.78
C VAL A 185 -15.05 14.12 -13.20
N PHE A 186 -14.16 14.51 -14.11
CA PHE A 186 -14.48 14.60 -15.53
C PHE A 186 -14.41 13.24 -16.24
N SER A 187 -13.40 12.43 -15.91
CA SER A 187 -13.21 11.08 -16.45
C SER A 187 -12.74 10.10 -15.37
N ALA A 188 -13.14 8.84 -15.48
CA ALA A 188 -12.75 7.76 -14.57
C ALA A 188 -12.18 6.58 -15.36
N LEU A 189 -11.02 6.08 -14.94
CA LEU A 189 -10.34 4.94 -15.56
C LEU A 189 -10.07 3.83 -14.55
N PRO A 190 -11.10 3.03 -14.18
CA PRO A 190 -10.92 1.85 -13.34
C PRO A 190 -10.35 0.70 -14.16
N VAL A 191 -9.26 0.08 -13.67
CA VAL A 191 -8.55 -1.00 -14.39
C VAL A 191 -8.49 -2.26 -13.52
N ALA A 192 -8.82 -3.42 -14.09
CA ALA A 192 -8.66 -4.73 -13.43
C ALA A 192 -9.19 -4.77 -11.98
N CYS A 193 -10.39 -4.23 -11.77
CA CYS A 193 -11.09 -4.18 -10.49
C CYS A 193 -12.54 -4.65 -10.65
N ALA A 194 -13.28 -4.68 -9.55
CA ALA A 194 -14.69 -5.04 -9.53
C ALA A 194 -15.46 -4.12 -8.58
N THR A 195 -16.79 -4.08 -8.72
CA THR A 195 -17.69 -3.34 -7.81
C THR A 195 -17.89 -4.02 -6.47
N ARG A 196 -17.40 -5.26 -6.32
CA ARG A 196 -17.29 -6.01 -5.07
C ARG A 196 -16.34 -7.19 -5.23
N HIS A 197 -15.80 -7.68 -4.13
CA HIS A 197 -15.04 -8.93 -4.14
C HIS A 197 -15.91 -10.18 -4.33
N SER A 198 -15.40 -11.16 -5.07
CA SER A 198 -16.01 -12.49 -5.15
C SER A 198 -15.69 -13.30 -3.89
N ALA A 199 -16.43 -14.40 -3.67
CA ALA A 199 -16.13 -15.34 -2.59
C ALA A 199 -14.68 -15.86 -2.64
N GLN A 200 -14.13 -16.08 -3.84
CA GLN A 200 -12.75 -16.52 -4.02
C GLN A 200 -11.74 -15.43 -3.63
N ASN A 201 -12.01 -14.16 -3.96
CA ASN A 201 -11.14 -13.05 -3.54
C ASN A 201 -11.09 -12.95 -2.01
N ILE A 202 -12.26 -13.02 -1.37
CA ILE A 202 -12.38 -12.97 0.10
C ILE A 202 -11.64 -14.16 0.74
N ALA A 203 -11.77 -15.37 0.17
CA ALA A 203 -11.09 -16.56 0.68
C ALA A 203 -9.55 -16.43 0.64
N PHE A 204 -8.98 -15.93 -0.47
CA PHE A 204 -7.53 -15.72 -0.56
C PHE A 204 -7.04 -14.65 0.42
N HIS A 205 -7.80 -13.56 0.56
CA HIS A 205 -7.51 -12.54 1.55
C HIS A 205 -7.56 -13.09 2.98
N GLU A 206 -8.55 -13.92 3.29
CA GLU A 206 -8.66 -14.56 4.60
C GLU A 206 -7.48 -15.47 4.90
N VAL A 207 -7.05 -16.32 3.96
CA VAL A 207 -5.85 -17.15 4.12
C VAL A 207 -4.62 -16.28 4.40
N GLY A 208 -4.45 -15.16 3.69
CA GLY A 208 -3.36 -14.22 3.93
C GLY A 208 -3.41 -13.59 5.33
N ARG A 209 -4.60 -13.19 5.79
CA ARG A 209 -4.78 -12.64 7.15
C ARG A 209 -4.48 -13.69 8.22
N GLN A 210 -4.97 -14.92 8.05
CA GLN A 210 -4.70 -16.01 8.99
C GLN A 210 -3.21 -16.36 9.04
N ALA A 211 -2.50 -16.34 7.90
CA ALA A 211 -1.05 -16.55 7.88
C ALA A 211 -0.30 -15.51 8.73
N VAL A 212 -0.69 -14.23 8.64
CA VAL A 212 -0.13 -13.16 9.48
C VAL A 212 -0.48 -13.37 10.96
N MET A 213 -1.76 -13.60 11.27
CA MET A 213 -2.24 -13.70 12.66
C MET A 213 -1.75 -14.96 13.38
N ALA A 214 -1.41 -16.02 12.64
CA ALA A 214 -0.82 -17.25 13.18
C ALA A 214 0.69 -17.14 13.44
N ASP A 215 1.37 -16.12 12.95
CA ASP A 215 2.80 -15.90 13.24
C ASP A 215 2.97 -15.53 14.73
N PRO A 216 3.74 -16.30 15.52
CA PRO A 216 3.98 -15.98 16.93
C PRO A 216 4.57 -14.59 17.15
N GLU A 217 5.31 -14.06 16.18
CA GLU A 217 5.89 -12.71 16.22
C GLU A 217 4.89 -11.61 15.82
N TRP A 218 3.63 -11.93 15.54
CA TRP A 218 2.57 -10.92 15.36
C TRP A 218 2.11 -10.34 16.70
N ARG A 219 2.22 -11.10 17.79
CA ARG A 219 1.92 -10.65 19.16
C ARG A 219 0.55 -9.98 19.30
N GLY A 220 -0.48 -10.53 18.65
CA GLY A 220 -1.83 -9.94 18.68
C GLY A 220 -1.90 -8.55 18.04
N GLY A 221 -1.02 -8.26 17.07
CA GLY A 221 -0.91 -6.96 16.41
C GLY A 221 -0.08 -5.92 17.15
N ARG A 222 0.57 -6.29 18.28
CA ARG A 222 1.42 -5.39 19.08
C ARG A 222 2.91 -5.50 18.79
N TYR A 223 3.29 -6.20 17.71
CA TYR A 223 4.69 -6.49 17.39
C TYR A 223 5.61 -5.26 17.34
N LEU A 224 5.11 -4.08 16.93
CA LEU A 224 5.91 -2.85 16.92
C LEU A 224 6.28 -2.39 18.35
N VAL A 225 5.37 -2.49 19.31
CA VAL A 225 5.61 -2.13 20.71
C VAL A 225 6.47 -3.20 21.40
N GLU A 226 6.29 -4.46 21.02
CA GLU A 226 7.03 -5.59 21.58
C GLU A 226 8.39 -5.84 20.88
N GLY A 227 8.77 -5.01 19.89
CA GLY A 227 10.06 -5.10 19.20
C GLY A 227 10.22 -6.35 18.30
N THR A 228 9.12 -6.92 17.85
CA THR A 228 9.05 -8.14 17.02
C THR A 228 8.51 -7.82 15.62
N ASN A 229 8.50 -8.81 14.71
CA ASN A 229 7.99 -8.63 13.35
C ASN A 229 7.48 -9.97 12.80
N PRO A 230 6.19 -10.09 12.39
CA PRO A 230 5.59 -11.32 11.85
C PRO A 230 6.04 -11.59 10.39
N ARG A 231 7.35 -11.71 10.21
CA ARG A 231 8.00 -11.80 8.90
C ARG A 231 7.59 -13.06 8.15
N ARG A 232 7.35 -14.17 8.86
CA ARG A 232 7.02 -15.46 8.23
C ARG A 232 5.58 -15.45 7.74
N GLY A 233 4.65 -15.02 8.59
CA GLY A 233 3.24 -14.90 8.27
C GLY A 233 2.99 -13.95 7.10
N LEU A 234 3.61 -12.76 7.14
CA LEU A 234 3.47 -11.79 6.06
C LEU A 234 4.13 -12.24 4.74
N ALA A 235 5.25 -12.96 4.80
CA ALA A 235 5.86 -13.55 3.61
C ALA A 235 4.95 -14.61 2.97
N VAL A 236 4.35 -15.50 3.76
CA VAL A 236 3.39 -16.51 3.28
C VAL A 236 2.15 -15.85 2.68
N ALA A 237 1.60 -14.83 3.35
CA ALA A 237 0.48 -14.04 2.83
C ALA A 237 0.82 -13.44 1.46
N ARG A 238 2.03 -12.88 1.31
CA ARG A 238 2.51 -12.34 0.03
C ARG A 238 2.67 -13.42 -1.04
N MET A 239 3.22 -14.58 -0.70
CA MET A 239 3.38 -15.69 -1.64
C MET A 239 2.02 -16.12 -2.19
N GLY A 240 1.05 -16.34 -1.31
CA GLY A 240 -0.33 -16.71 -1.69
C GLY A 240 -0.97 -15.65 -2.58
N ALA A 241 -0.88 -14.37 -2.20
CA ALA A 241 -1.40 -13.28 -3.01
C ALA A 241 -0.72 -13.21 -4.40
N HIS A 242 0.61 -13.35 -4.45
CA HIS A 242 1.39 -13.23 -5.68
C HIS A 242 1.06 -14.30 -6.73
N ILE A 243 0.67 -15.50 -6.29
CA ILE A 243 0.17 -16.55 -7.19
C ILE A 243 -1.09 -16.06 -7.92
N THR A 244 -2.00 -15.38 -7.22
CA THR A 244 -3.27 -14.90 -7.81
C THR A 244 -3.09 -13.75 -8.80
N TYR A 245 -1.93 -13.07 -8.78
CA TYR A 245 -1.61 -11.97 -9.69
C TYR A 245 -1.07 -12.44 -11.04
N LEU A 246 -0.74 -13.72 -11.17
CA LEU A 246 -0.13 -14.30 -12.36
C LEU A 246 -1.08 -15.34 -12.97
N SER A 247 -1.19 -15.35 -14.29
CA SER A 247 -1.89 -16.44 -14.98
C SER A 247 -1.09 -17.75 -14.88
N ASP A 248 -1.79 -18.88 -14.77
CA ASP A 248 -1.19 -20.21 -14.80
C ASP A 248 -0.23 -20.41 -15.99
N ALA A 249 -0.66 -20.05 -17.20
CA ALA A 249 0.18 -20.15 -18.40
C ALA A 249 1.48 -19.34 -18.32
N ALA A 250 1.47 -18.17 -17.67
CA ALA A 250 2.66 -17.35 -17.47
C ALA A 250 3.61 -17.98 -16.43
N LEU A 251 3.08 -18.54 -15.34
CA LEU A 251 3.88 -19.29 -14.36
C LEU A 251 4.51 -20.53 -15.00
N HIS A 252 3.72 -21.30 -15.76
CA HIS A 252 4.21 -22.49 -16.46
C HIS A 252 5.29 -22.15 -17.48
N ARG A 253 5.07 -21.13 -18.33
CA ARG A 253 6.08 -20.67 -19.29
C ARG A 253 7.34 -20.17 -18.58
N LYS A 254 7.17 -19.42 -17.48
CA LYS A 254 8.29 -18.80 -16.79
C LYS A 254 9.11 -19.80 -16.00
N PHE A 255 8.54 -20.82 -15.37
CA PHE A 255 9.25 -21.74 -14.46
C PHE A 255 9.12 -23.22 -14.82
N GLY A 256 7.94 -23.63 -15.29
CA GLY A 256 7.62 -25.03 -15.54
C GLY A 256 7.88 -25.89 -14.30
N ARG A 257 8.67 -26.96 -14.46
CA ARG A 257 9.15 -27.82 -13.37
C ARG A 257 10.67 -27.74 -13.20
N ARG A 258 11.30 -26.62 -13.57
CA ARG A 258 12.76 -26.49 -13.51
C ARG A 258 13.26 -26.39 -12.07
N PHE A 259 14.40 -27.02 -11.84
CA PHE A 259 15.09 -27.02 -10.56
C PHE A 259 15.98 -25.77 -10.41
N GLN A 260 16.18 -25.32 -9.17
CA GLN A 260 16.99 -24.16 -8.84
C GLN A 260 18.48 -24.52 -8.75
N ASP A 261 19.27 -24.07 -9.73
CA ASP A 261 20.74 -24.21 -9.79
C ASP A 261 21.24 -25.67 -9.70
N ARG A 262 20.41 -26.64 -10.10
CA ARG A 262 20.69 -28.09 -10.01
C ARG A 262 19.81 -28.89 -10.97
N ASP A 263 20.11 -30.17 -11.15
CA ASP A 263 19.34 -31.08 -12.02
C ASP A 263 18.48 -32.11 -11.26
N ASN A 264 18.66 -32.23 -9.94
CA ASN A 264 18.00 -33.24 -9.10
C ASN A 264 17.43 -32.65 -7.81
N PRO A 265 16.34 -33.21 -7.26
CA PRO A 265 15.79 -32.78 -5.98
C PRO A 265 16.72 -33.13 -4.82
N THR A 266 16.67 -32.34 -3.75
CA THR A 266 17.42 -32.60 -2.51
C THR A 266 16.68 -33.51 -1.54
N PHE A 267 15.39 -33.75 -1.77
CA PHE A 267 14.52 -34.46 -0.84
C PHE A 267 14.49 -33.79 0.55
N SER A 268 14.51 -32.46 0.58
CA SER A 268 14.35 -31.65 1.79
C SER A 268 13.16 -30.67 1.65
N PHE A 269 12.96 -29.81 2.65
CA PHE A 269 12.01 -28.69 2.58
C PHE A 269 12.65 -27.39 2.06
N ASP A 270 13.87 -27.44 1.56
CA ASP A 270 14.50 -26.32 0.86
C ASP A 270 13.88 -26.13 -0.53
N ALA A 271 14.22 -25.01 -1.18
CA ALA A 271 13.69 -24.73 -2.52
C ALA A 271 14.44 -25.58 -3.55
N ASP A 272 13.79 -26.63 -4.02
CA ASP A 272 14.28 -27.45 -5.13
C ASP A 272 13.89 -26.84 -6.46
N PHE A 273 12.72 -26.19 -6.56
CA PHE A 273 12.21 -25.61 -7.81
C PHE A 273 12.44 -24.10 -7.90
N GLU A 274 12.69 -23.60 -9.11
CA GLU A 274 12.86 -22.15 -9.36
C GLU A 274 11.66 -21.32 -8.86
N VAL A 275 10.44 -21.85 -9.01
CA VAL A 275 9.21 -21.17 -8.57
C VAL A 275 9.16 -21.02 -7.04
N GLU A 276 9.70 -21.98 -6.29
CA GLU A 276 9.76 -21.91 -4.82
C GLU A 276 10.76 -20.84 -4.39
N SER A 277 11.95 -20.84 -5.00
CA SER A 277 12.98 -19.82 -4.77
C SER A 277 12.44 -18.41 -5.09
N TYR A 278 11.76 -18.27 -6.23
CA TYR A 278 11.12 -17.03 -6.65
C TYR A 278 10.09 -16.53 -5.65
N LEU A 279 9.15 -17.38 -5.21
CA LEU A 279 8.11 -16.99 -4.26
C LEU A 279 8.70 -16.63 -2.89
N ARG A 280 9.69 -17.38 -2.40
CA ARG A 280 10.42 -17.04 -1.16
C ARG A 280 11.07 -15.67 -1.26
N HIS A 281 11.75 -15.37 -2.36
CA HIS A 281 12.34 -14.06 -2.61
C HIS A 281 11.30 -12.93 -2.66
N GLN A 282 10.17 -13.14 -3.36
CA GLN A 282 9.08 -12.16 -3.40
C GLN A 282 8.50 -11.90 -1.99
N GLY A 283 8.30 -12.94 -1.19
CA GLY A 283 7.85 -12.83 0.20
C GLY A 283 8.79 -12.01 1.06
N ILE A 284 10.08 -12.33 1.06
CA ILE A 284 11.11 -11.62 1.85
C ILE A 284 11.20 -10.14 1.45
N SER A 285 11.28 -9.85 0.15
CA SER A 285 11.40 -8.47 -0.34
C SER A 285 10.18 -7.61 0.00
N PHE A 286 8.98 -8.21 0.09
CA PHE A 286 7.77 -7.51 0.47
C PHE A 286 7.73 -7.18 1.95
N VAL A 287 8.12 -8.15 2.80
CA VAL A 287 8.23 -7.96 4.24
C VAL A 287 9.16 -6.80 4.56
N GLU A 288 10.14 -6.48 3.72
CA GLU A 288 11.05 -5.35 3.94
C GLU A 288 10.43 -3.96 3.84
N ARG A 289 9.29 -3.82 3.16
CA ARG A 289 8.71 -2.50 2.84
C ARG A 289 7.24 -2.34 3.23
N PHE A 290 6.62 -3.36 3.82
CA PHE A 290 5.20 -3.35 4.12
C PHE A 290 4.92 -3.76 5.57
N ASP A 291 3.92 -3.14 6.17
CA ASP A 291 3.47 -3.40 7.53
C ASP A 291 2.38 -4.48 7.57
N ALA A 292 2.49 -5.41 8.53
CA ALA A 292 1.60 -6.56 8.60
C ALA A 292 0.18 -6.18 9.01
N ASN A 293 0.01 -5.28 9.97
CA ASN A 293 -1.32 -4.79 10.35
C ASN A 293 -1.94 -4.01 9.19
N SER A 294 -1.20 -3.13 8.52
CA SER A 294 -1.69 -2.42 7.33
C SER A 294 -2.20 -3.39 6.26
N TYR A 295 -1.52 -4.53 6.04
CA TYR A 295 -2.03 -5.59 5.16
C TYR A 295 -3.40 -6.14 5.60
N LEU A 296 -3.60 -6.37 6.91
CA LEU A 296 -4.89 -6.82 7.45
C LEU A 296 -6.00 -5.79 7.19
N TYR A 297 -5.73 -4.51 7.47
CA TYR A 297 -6.72 -3.43 7.29
C TYR A 297 -7.09 -3.22 5.83
N LEU A 298 -6.09 -3.15 4.94
CA LEU A 298 -6.33 -2.89 3.52
C LEU A 298 -7.04 -4.07 2.84
N THR A 299 -6.66 -5.32 3.13
CA THR A 299 -7.37 -6.48 2.58
C THR A 299 -8.81 -6.58 3.10
N ARG A 300 -9.06 -6.19 4.36
CA ARG A 300 -10.41 -6.11 4.91
C ARG A 300 -11.23 -5.00 4.25
N ALA A 301 -10.64 -3.84 4.01
CA ALA A 301 -11.30 -2.74 3.31
C ALA A 301 -11.74 -3.14 1.89
N MET A 302 -10.90 -3.89 1.17
CA MET A 302 -11.26 -4.43 -0.15
C MET A 302 -12.39 -5.47 -0.09
N ASP A 303 -12.45 -6.28 0.97
CA ASP A 303 -13.50 -7.29 1.14
C ASP A 303 -14.87 -6.68 1.49
N TYR A 304 -14.90 -5.46 2.05
CA TYR A 304 -16.12 -4.71 2.37
C TYR A 304 -16.66 -3.85 1.23
N PHE A 305 -15.87 -3.63 0.17
CA PHE A 305 -16.32 -2.90 -1.02
C PHE A 305 -17.34 -3.73 -1.81
#